data_AF-A0A4S4N2Y7-F1
#
_entry.id   AF-A0A4S4N2Y7-F1
#
_cell.length_a   1.000
_cell.length_b   1.000
_cell.length_c   1.000
_cell.angle_alpha   90.00
_cell.angle_beta   90.00
_cell.angle_gamma   90.00
#
_symmetry.space_group_name_H-M   'P 1'
#
loop_
_entity.id
_entity.type
_entity.pdbx_description
1 polymer ?
#
loop_
_entity_poly.entity_id
_entity_poly.type
_entity_poly.pdbx_seq_one_letter_code
_entity_poly.pdbx_strand_id
1 'polypeptide(L)'
;MTTLQVLKDSLQTCIQACPGPAPKDHYVAQHWAMAGAHSFLLNGLISIYEQAATILEKNVDFVGYALQWTGAIHHHHHIEETVYFPMFNPKFDTSFAEAEHGTFTGNLEAFESYLVSCLPSGTKYGLGLVAKPHNQQTYDGAHVCALIDGFGDALCKHLLQEIGYMEPDKLRASGLTEQEIKAISTTSLKHSKALPLTTLVTYAVLLSPKEIQFPPFPPFLRYIVPRVLAIPNRHYWQFAPKQ
;
A
#
# COMPACT_ATOMS: atom_id res chain seq x y z
N MET A 1 -15.21 13.11 11.59
CA MET A 1 -13.85 13.47 11.12
C MET A 1 -13.90 13.53 9.60
N THR A 2 -13.03 14.29 8.95
CA THR A 2 -12.88 14.21 7.49
C THR A 2 -12.10 12.95 7.12
N THR A 3 -12.29 12.40 5.92
CA THR A 3 -11.54 11.24 5.44
C THR A 3 -10.03 11.48 5.48
N LEU A 4 -9.58 12.70 5.14
CA LEU A 4 -8.17 13.08 5.26
C LEU A 4 -7.65 12.98 6.71
N GLN A 5 -8.45 13.36 7.70
CA GLN A 5 -8.06 13.25 9.11
C GLN A 5 -7.96 11.78 9.52
N VAL A 6 -8.94 10.95 9.13
CA VAL A 6 -8.91 9.50 9.39
C VAL A 6 -7.65 8.87 8.79
N LEU A 7 -7.34 9.16 7.53
CA LEU A 7 -6.13 8.68 6.87
C LEU A 7 -4.85 9.06 7.63
N LYS A 8 -4.74 10.33 8.05
CA LYS A 8 -3.57 10.83 8.78
C LYS A 8 -3.43 10.21 10.17
N ASP A 9 -4.53 10.06 10.89
CA ASP A 9 -4.56 9.43 12.21
C ASP A 9 -4.17 7.96 12.10
N SER A 10 -4.72 7.23 11.12
CA SER A 10 -4.35 5.84 10.82
C SER A 10 -2.88 5.70 10.44
N LEU A 11 -2.34 6.60 9.61
CA LEU A 11 -0.91 6.62 9.27
C LEU A 11 -0.06 6.79 10.53
N GLN A 12 -0.43 7.71 11.41
CA GLN A 12 0.30 7.95 12.65
C GLN A 12 0.31 6.71 13.56
N THR A 13 -0.82 5.99 13.66
CA THR A 13 -0.88 4.71 14.38
C THR A 13 0.03 3.66 13.74
N CYS A 14 0.07 3.55 12.41
CA CYS A 14 0.97 2.62 11.72
C CYS A 14 2.45 2.95 11.97
N ILE A 15 2.83 4.24 11.94
CA ILE A 15 4.19 4.68 12.24
C ILE A 15 4.59 4.31 13.67
N GLN A 16 3.67 4.48 14.64
CA GLN A 16 3.91 4.11 16.04
C GLN A 16 4.10 2.60 16.24
N ALA A 17 3.43 1.77 15.42
CA ALA A 17 3.58 0.32 15.42
C ALA A 17 4.81 -0.20 14.64
N CYS A 18 5.49 0.67 13.88
CA CYS A 18 6.67 0.35 13.07
C CYS A 18 7.93 1.14 13.47
N PRO A 19 8.33 1.22 14.77
CA PRO A 19 9.43 2.07 15.17
C PRO A 19 10.78 1.48 14.72
N GLY A 20 11.64 2.32 14.15
CA GLY A 20 13.05 1.99 13.94
C GLY A 20 13.30 0.76 13.04
N PRO A 21 14.45 0.07 13.22
CA PRO A 21 14.82 -1.10 12.42
C PRO A 21 13.98 -2.34 12.75
N ALA A 22 13.99 -3.31 11.83
CA ALA A 22 13.29 -4.57 11.98
C ALA A 22 13.62 -5.25 13.34
N PRO A 23 12.59 -5.62 14.14
CA PRO A 23 12.78 -6.34 15.40
C PRO A 23 13.45 -7.69 15.22
N LYS A 24 14.23 -8.12 16.23
CA LYS A 24 14.83 -9.47 16.27
C LYS A 24 13.81 -10.56 16.65
N ASP A 25 12.85 -10.22 17.50
CA ASP A 25 11.76 -11.12 17.86
C ASP A 25 10.83 -11.30 16.65
N HIS A 26 10.65 -12.55 16.22
CA HIS A 26 9.91 -12.87 15.00
C HIS A 26 8.42 -12.50 15.07
N TYR A 27 7.80 -12.56 16.25
CA TYR A 27 6.39 -12.17 16.45
C TYR A 27 6.25 -10.65 16.37
N VAL A 28 7.16 -9.91 17.04
CA VAL A 28 7.21 -8.44 16.95
C VAL A 28 7.51 -8.00 15.52
N ALA A 29 8.34 -8.75 14.78
CA ALA A 29 8.67 -8.46 13.40
C ALA A 29 7.46 -8.60 12.45
N GLN A 30 6.48 -9.49 12.71
CA GLN A 30 5.26 -9.57 11.89
C GLN A 30 4.41 -8.31 12.05
N HIS A 31 4.12 -7.94 13.29
CA HIS A 31 3.39 -6.71 13.62
C HIS A 31 4.04 -5.48 13.00
N TRP A 32 5.36 -5.37 13.17
CA TRP A 32 6.17 -4.28 12.62
C TRP A 32 6.14 -4.23 11.09
N ALA A 33 6.22 -5.38 10.42
CA ALA A 33 6.21 -5.45 8.96
C ALA A 33 4.85 -5.04 8.39
N MET A 34 3.75 -5.48 9.02
CA MET A 34 2.40 -5.14 8.57
C MET A 34 2.14 -3.64 8.71
N ALA A 35 2.45 -3.08 9.88
CA ALA A 35 2.37 -1.64 10.10
C ALA A 35 3.24 -0.83 9.13
N GLY A 36 4.41 -1.35 8.77
CA GLY A 36 5.30 -0.74 7.79
C GLY A 36 4.71 -0.71 6.37
N ALA A 37 4.09 -1.81 5.93
CA ALA A 37 3.42 -1.88 4.62
C ALA A 37 2.24 -0.90 4.55
N HIS A 38 1.41 -0.88 5.60
CA HIS A 38 0.27 0.01 5.71
C HIS A 38 0.68 1.48 5.70
N SER A 39 1.84 1.80 6.30
CA SER A 39 2.36 3.16 6.35
C SER A 39 2.61 3.75 4.97
N PHE A 40 3.27 3.03 4.05
CA PHE A 40 3.50 3.59 2.70
C PHE A 40 2.22 3.61 1.86
N LEU A 41 1.27 2.68 2.09
CA LEU A 41 -0.02 2.65 1.41
C LEU A 41 -0.87 3.86 1.82
N LEU A 42 -0.99 4.12 3.11
CA LEU A 42 -1.72 5.28 3.63
C LEU A 42 -1.06 6.58 3.21
N ASN A 43 0.28 6.69 3.29
CA ASN A 43 0.99 7.89 2.86
C ASN A 43 0.82 8.17 1.35
N GLY A 44 0.80 7.11 0.53
CA GLY A 44 0.47 7.23 -0.89
C GLY A 44 -0.96 7.72 -1.13
N LEU A 45 -1.94 7.20 -0.39
CA LEU A 45 -3.35 7.62 -0.52
C LEU A 45 -3.57 9.06 -0.06
N ILE A 46 -2.93 9.46 1.05
CA ILE A 46 -2.94 10.85 1.55
C ILE A 46 -2.37 11.79 0.47
N SER A 47 -1.23 11.41 -0.12
CA SER A 47 -0.60 12.19 -1.19
C SER A 47 -1.55 12.39 -2.39
N ILE A 48 -2.30 11.36 -2.78
CA ILE A 48 -3.31 11.45 -3.84
C ILE A 48 -4.44 12.40 -3.42
N TYR A 49 -5.00 12.19 -2.23
CA TYR A 49 -6.14 12.96 -1.71
C TYR A 49 -5.83 14.46 -1.62
N GLU A 50 -4.65 14.82 -1.10
CA GLU A 50 -4.24 16.23 -0.93
C GLU A 50 -4.00 16.96 -2.25
N GLN A 51 -3.62 16.23 -3.31
CA GLN A 51 -3.27 16.82 -4.59
C GLN A 51 -4.44 16.82 -5.58
N ALA A 52 -5.30 15.81 -5.57
CA ALA A 52 -6.25 15.52 -6.64
C ALA A 52 -7.04 16.74 -7.13
N ALA A 53 -7.68 17.48 -6.22
CA ALA A 53 -8.50 18.65 -6.57
C ALA A 53 -7.72 19.84 -7.16
N THR A 54 -6.38 19.85 -7.04
CA THR A 54 -5.51 20.93 -7.51
C THR A 54 -4.80 20.62 -8.84
N ILE A 55 -4.91 19.38 -9.33
CA ILE A 55 -4.28 18.96 -10.58
C ILE A 55 -5.10 19.49 -11.77
N LEU A 56 -4.58 20.55 -12.40
CA LEU A 56 -5.15 21.13 -13.62
C LEU A 56 -4.42 20.66 -14.88
N GLU A 57 -3.08 20.58 -14.80
CA GLU A 57 -2.21 20.09 -15.86
C GLU A 57 -1.59 18.75 -15.46
N LYS A 58 -1.11 17.96 -16.44
CA LYS A 58 -0.50 16.64 -16.22
C LYS A 58 -1.41 15.64 -15.48
N ASN A 59 -2.72 15.79 -15.65
CA ASN A 59 -3.71 14.87 -15.09
C ASN A 59 -3.44 13.41 -15.47
N VAL A 60 -2.98 13.11 -16.70
CA VAL A 60 -2.60 11.76 -17.12
C VAL A 60 -1.44 11.19 -16.28
N ASP A 61 -0.42 12.00 -16.00
CA ASP A 61 0.70 11.58 -15.16
C ASP A 61 0.24 11.36 -13.71
N PHE A 62 -0.61 12.25 -13.18
CA PHE A 62 -1.17 12.12 -11.84
C PHE A 62 -2.05 10.88 -11.69
N VAL A 63 -2.90 10.61 -12.69
CA VAL A 63 -3.71 9.39 -12.77
C VAL A 63 -2.81 8.16 -12.81
N GLY A 64 -1.75 8.18 -13.61
CA GLY A 64 -0.76 7.09 -13.66
C GLY A 64 -0.04 6.86 -12.33
N TYR A 65 0.23 7.93 -11.57
CA TYR A 65 0.74 7.86 -10.20
C TYR A 65 -0.28 7.26 -9.23
N ALA A 66 -1.54 7.71 -9.26
CA ALA A 66 -2.60 7.15 -8.43
C ALA A 66 -2.85 5.66 -8.73
N LEU A 67 -2.69 5.24 -9.99
CA LEU A 67 -2.75 3.83 -10.39
C LEU A 67 -1.51 3.01 -9.96
N GLN A 68 -0.41 3.64 -9.53
CA GLN A 68 0.64 2.90 -8.81
C GLN A 68 0.16 2.52 -7.40
N TRP A 69 -0.62 3.38 -6.75
CA TRP A 69 -1.21 3.07 -5.45
C TRP A 69 -2.24 1.95 -5.57
N THR A 70 -3.13 1.98 -6.58
CA THR A 70 -4.09 0.86 -6.78
C THR A 70 -3.36 -0.46 -7.05
N GLY A 71 -2.31 -0.43 -7.87
CA GLY A 71 -1.48 -1.62 -8.09
C GLY A 71 -0.77 -2.12 -6.81
N ALA A 72 -0.36 -1.21 -5.92
CA ALA A 72 0.28 -1.57 -4.66
C ALA A 72 -0.70 -2.20 -3.65
N ILE A 73 -1.88 -1.62 -3.45
CA ILE A 73 -2.89 -2.14 -2.51
C ILE A 73 -3.45 -3.48 -2.99
N HIS A 74 -3.72 -3.64 -4.29
CA HIS A 74 -4.15 -4.93 -4.86
C HIS A 74 -3.07 -6.00 -4.70
N HIS A 75 -1.81 -5.65 -4.95
CA HIS A 75 -0.71 -6.59 -4.77
C HIS A 75 -0.56 -7.02 -3.30
N HIS A 76 -0.68 -6.07 -2.37
CA HIS A 76 -0.61 -6.32 -0.93
C HIS A 76 -1.69 -7.32 -0.48
N HIS A 77 -2.97 -7.02 -0.74
CA HIS A 77 -4.07 -7.90 -0.35
C HIS A 77 -4.04 -9.24 -1.09
N HIS A 78 -3.61 -9.26 -2.35
CA HIS A 78 -3.45 -10.51 -3.10
C HIS A 78 -2.41 -11.44 -2.45
N ILE A 79 -1.26 -10.90 -2.02
CA ILE A 79 -0.24 -11.69 -1.32
C ILE A 79 -0.75 -12.14 0.05
N GLU A 80 -1.55 -11.33 0.72
CA GLU A 80 -2.18 -11.72 1.98
C GLU A 80 -3.05 -12.96 1.82
N GLU A 81 -4.03 -12.89 0.94
CA GLU A 81 -5.00 -13.95 0.72
C GLU A 81 -4.37 -15.23 0.16
N THR A 82 -3.40 -15.10 -0.76
CA THR A 82 -2.85 -16.27 -1.47
C THR A 82 -1.62 -16.89 -0.81
N VAL A 83 -0.93 -16.16 0.06
CA VAL A 83 0.33 -16.60 0.65
C VAL A 83 0.36 -16.40 2.15
N TYR A 84 0.12 -15.17 2.64
CA TYR A 84 0.38 -14.81 4.03
C TYR A 84 -0.63 -15.45 4.99
N PHE A 85 -1.92 -15.17 4.81
CA PHE A 85 -3.03 -15.70 5.61
C PHE A 85 -3.09 -17.23 5.64
N PRO A 86 -2.92 -17.96 4.52
CA PRO A 86 -2.83 -19.42 4.56
C PRO A 86 -1.75 -19.97 5.48
N MET A 87 -0.62 -19.27 5.68
CA MET A 87 0.46 -19.75 6.54
C MET A 87 0.19 -19.57 8.05
N PHE A 88 -0.75 -18.70 8.43
CA PHE A 88 -1.21 -18.56 9.81
C PHE A 88 -2.24 -19.64 10.20
N ASN A 89 -3.01 -20.10 9.21
CA ASN A 89 -4.04 -21.11 9.41
C ASN A 89 -3.46 -22.52 9.62
N PRO A 90 -4.14 -23.39 10.39
CA PRO A 90 -5.40 -23.15 11.12
C PRO A 90 -5.19 -22.60 12.54
N LYS A 91 -3.94 -22.37 12.95
CA LYS A 91 -3.60 -22.01 14.35
C LYS A 91 -4.03 -20.58 14.69
N PHE A 92 -4.02 -19.70 13.71
CA PHE A 92 -4.52 -18.34 13.81
C PHE A 92 -5.47 -18.12 12.63
N ASP A 93 -6.77 -18.02 12.94
CA ASP A 93 -7.80 -17.71 11.97
C ASP A 93 -7.56 -16.31 11.40
N THR A 94 -7.64 -16.18 10.08
CA THR A 94 -7.47 -14.91 9.34
C THR A 94 -8.68 -14.60 8.48
N SER A 95 -9.74 -15.41 8.53
CA SER A 95 -10.93 -15.25 7.68
C SER A 95 -11.65 -13.93 7.91
N PHE A 96 -11.55 -13.35 9.11
CA PHE A 96 -12.09 -12.02 9.39
C PHE A 96 -11.35 -10.91 8.63
N ALA A 97 -10.03 -11.02 8.45
CA ALA A 97 -9.23 -10.00 7.75
C ALA A 97 -9.54 -10.04 6.25
N GLU A 98 -9.63 -11.24 5.68
CA GLU A 98 -10.10 -11.45 4.31
C GLU A 98 -11.53 -10.94 4.10
N ALA A 99 -12.45 -11.19 5.04
CA ALA A 99 -13.82 -10.67 4.95
C ALA A 99 -13.87 -9.14 5.02
N GLU A 100 -12.97 -8.50 5.76
CA GLU A 100 -12.85 -7.03 5.82
C GLU A 100 -12.46 -6.44 4.45
N HIS A 101 -11.67 -7.12 3.61
CA HIS A 101 -11.37 -6.66 2.24
C HIS A 101 -12.65 -6.38 1.45
N GLY A 102 -13.60 -7.32 1.51
CA GLY A 102 -14.88 -7.21 0.82
C GLY A 102 -15.72 -5.99 1.20
N THR A 103 -15.43 -5.34 2.33
CA THR A 103 -16.18 -4.14 2.79
C THR A 103 -15.84 -2.87 2.00
N PHE A 104 -14.68 -2.84 1.33
CA PHE A 104 -14.23 -1.67 0.57
C PHE A 104 -13.85 -1.98 -0.89
N THR A 105 -13.68 -3.25 -1.27
CA THR A 105 -13.28 -3.65 -2.63
C THR A 105 -14.13 -3.00 -3.72
N GLY A 106 -15.47 -2.98 -3.59
CA GLY A 106 -16.32 -2.39 -4.63
C GLY A 106 -16.06 -0.90 -4.88
N ASN A 107 -15.83 -0.13 -3.82
CA ASN A 107 -15.53 1.31 -3.94
C ASN A 107 -14.09 1.56 -4.39
N LEU A 108 -13.15 0.69 -4.01
CA LEU A 108 -11.78 0.69 -4.51
C LEU A 108 -11.73 0.40 -6.03
N GLU A 109 -12.51 -0.57 -6.50
CA GLU A 109 -12.65 -0.89 -7.92
C GLU A 109 -13.31 0.24 -8.71
N ALA A 110 -14.29 0.93 -8.14
CA ALA A 110 -14.88 2.13 -8.74
C ALA A 110 -13.84 3.25 -8.87
N PHE A 111 -13.01 3.45 -7.86
CA PHE A 111 -11.90 4.40 -7.89
C PHE A 111 -10.89 4.06 -8.99
N GLU A 112 -10.43 2.82 -9.06
CA GLU A 112 -9.52 2.37 -10.11
C GLU A 112 -10.15 2.52 -11.50
N SER A 113 -11.40 2.09 -11.67
CA SER A 113 -12.11 2.14 -12.95
C SER A 113 -12.22 3.58 -13.46
N TYR A 114 -12.53 4.53 -12.57
CA TYR A 114 -12.56 5.94 -12.93
C TYR A 114 -11.18 6.45 -13.37
N LEU A 115 -10.13 6.15 -12.61
CA LEU A 115 -8.75 6.53 -12.97
C LEU A 115 -8.36 5.96 -14.34
N VAL A 116 -8.62 4.68 -14.59
CA VAL A 116 -8.35 4.05 -15.90
C VAL A 116 -9.13 4.73 -17.01
N SER A 117 -10.38 5.13 -16.77
CA SER A 117 -11.21 5.85 -17.75
C SER A 117 -10.70 7.26 -18.10
N CYS A 118 -9.82 7.83 -17.26
CA CYS A 118 -9.18 9.11 -17.52
C CYS A 118 -7.91 8.99 -18.38
N LEU A 119 -7.39 7.77 -18.56
CA LEU A 119 -6.18 7.53 -19.36
C LEU A 119 -6.51 7.45 -20.85
N PRO A 120 -5.60 7.90 -21.73
CA PRO A 120 -5.67 7.54 -23.14
C PRO A 120 -5.65 6.02 -23.34
N SER A 121 -6.38 5.54 -24.35
CA SER A 121 -6.33 4.12 -24.72
C SER A 121 -4.90 3.70 -25.10
N GLY A 122 -4.46 2.53 -24.64
CA GLY A 122 -3.11 2.02 -24.84
C GLY A 122 -2.07 2.54 -23.86
N THR A 123 -2.41 3.46 -22.94
CA THR A 123 -1.50 3.89 -21.88
C THR A 123 -1.18 2.74 -20.93
N LYS A 124 0.11 2.55 -20.64
CA LYS A 124 0.58 1.59 -19.63
C LYS A 124 0.46 2.19 -18.24
N TYR A 125 -0.15 1.46 -17.30
CA TYR A 125 -0.32 1.87 -15.91
C TYR A 125 -0.09 0.68 -14.97
N GLY A 126 -0.23 0.89 -13.65
CA GLY A 126 -0.39 -0.14 -12.61
C GLY A 126 0.33 -1.46 -12.88
N LEU A 127 1.63 -1.54 -12.59
CA LEU A 127 2.42 -2.77 -12.74
C LEU A 127 2.45 -3.41 -14.15
N GLY A 128 2.20 -2.64 -15.20
CA GLY A 128 2.30 -3.09 -16.59
C GLY A 128 0.95 -3.41 -17.24
N LEU A 129 -0.16 -3.08 -16.58
CA LEU A 129 -1.49 -3.06 -17.20
C LEU A 129 -1.57 -2.02 -18.32
N VAL A 130 -2.55 -2.19 -19.20
CA VAL A 130 -2.77 -1.31 -20.37
C VAL A 130 -4.23 -0.88 -20.42
N ALA A 131 -4.46 0.42 -20.54
CA ALA A 131 -5.81 0.97 -20.69
C ALA A 131 -6.43 0.45 -21.98
N LYS A 132 -7.53 -0.30 -21.86
CA LYS A 132 -8.26 -0.85 -23.01
C LYS A 132 -8.95 0.27 -23.79
N PRO A 133 -9.36 0.06 -25.06
CA PRO A 133 -10.19 1.01 -25.78
C PRO A 133 -11.46 1.38 -25.00
N HIS A 134 -11.69 2.68 -24.80
CA HIS A 134 -12.85 3.21 -24.10
C HIS A 134 -13.11 4.68 -24.51
N ASN A 135 -14.28 5.21 -24.14
CA ASN A 135 -14.55 6.64 -24.24
C ASN A 135 -13.84 7.34 -23.08
N GLN A 136 -12.73 8.02 -23.38
CA GLN A 136 -11.92 8.68 -22.36
C GLN A 136 -12.73 9.78 -21.66
N GLN A 137 -12.73 9.73 -20.33
CA GLN A 137 -13.34 10.73 -19.47
C GLN A 137 -12.36 11.87 -19.17
N THR A 138 -12.90 13.06 -18.92
CA THR A 138 -12.12 14.17 -18.39
C THR A 138 -11.84 13.93 -16.91
N TYR A 139 -10.58 14.13 -16.52
CA TYR A 139 -10.17 14.07 -15.12
C TYR A 139 -10.89 15.15 -14.29
N ASP A 140 -11.43 14.72 -13.15
CA ASP A 140 -12.10 15.51 -12.13
C ASP A 140 -11.51 15.11 -10.77
N GLY A 141 -10.68 16.01 -10.23
CA GLY A 141 -10.03 15.81 -8.95
C GLY A 141 -10.99 15.79 -7.76
N ALA A 142 -12.13 16.48 -7.84
CA ALA A 142 -13.14 16.42 -6.79
C ALA A 142 -13.84 15.06 -6.80
N HIS A 143 -14.06 14.48 -7.98
CA HIS A 143 -14.58 13.12 -8.10
C HIS A 143 -13.60 12.07 -7.54
N VAL A 144 -12.29 12.25 -7.77
CA VAL A 144 -11.25 11.42 -7.12
C VAL A 144 -11.38 11.47 -5.59
N CYS A 145 -11.48 12.65 -4.99
CA CYS A 145 -11.63 12.77 -3.54
C CYS A 145 -12.92 12.09 -3.05
N ALA A 146 -14.04 12.29 -3.74
CA ALA A 146 -15.32 11.66 -3.41
C ALA A 146 -15.27 10.12 -3.48
N LEU A 147 -14.55 9.56 -4.45
CA LEU A 147 -14.32 8.11 -4.54
C LEU A 147 -13.49 7.60 -3.35
N ILE A 148 -12.44 8.34 -2.95
CA ILE A 148 -11.65 8.01 -1.76
C ILE A 148 -12.48 8.14 -0.48
N ASP A 149 -13.34 9.16 -0.36
CA ASP A 149 -14.28 9.29 0.76
C ASP A 149 -15.19 8.07 0.88
N GLY A 150 -15.53 7.42 -0.25
CA GLY A 150 -16.36 6.22 -0.29
C GLY A 150 -15.72 4.95 0.29
N PHE A 151 -14.39 4.83 0.31
CA PHE A 151 -13.71 3.63 0.84
C PHE A 151 -12.72 3.90 1.97
N GLY A 152 -12.29 5.15 2.17
CA GLY A 152 -11.17 5.53 3.04
C GLY A 152 -11.35 5.08 4.49
N ASP A 153 -12.55 5.27 5.05
CA ASP A 153 -12.85 4.87 6.44
C ASP A 153 -12.80 3.35 6.61
N ALA A 154 -13.40 2.58 5.69
CA ALA A 154 -13.42 1.12 5.74
C ALA A 154 -12.02 0.53 5.54
N LEU A 155 -11.26 1.07 4.59
CA LEU A 155 -9.86 0.70 4.38
C LEU A 155 -9.02 0.99 5.62
N CYS A 156 -9.10 2.20 6.18
CA CYS A 156 -8.34 2.56 7.39
C CYS A 156 -8.69 1.66 8.57
N LYS A 157 -9.97 1.36 8.74
CA LYS A 157 -10.44 0.45 9.79
C LYS A 157 -9.79 -0.93 9.63
N HIS A 158 -9.85 -1.51 8.43
CA HIS A 158 -9.22 -2.80 8.13
C HIS A 158 -7.70 -2.79 8.41
N LEU A 159 -6.96 -1.82 7.84
CA LEU A 159 -5.51 -1.72 8.01
C LEU A 159 -5.09 -1.61 9.48
N LEU A 160 -5.89 -0.94 10.32
CA LEU A 160 -5.61 -0.83 11.75
C LEU A 160 -6.01 -2.08 12.53
N GLN A 161 -7.13 -2.70 12.18
CA GLN A 161 -7.59 -3.94 12.80
C GLN A 161 -6.58 -5.06 12.56
N GLU A 162 -6.03 -5.18 11.36
CA GLU A 162 -5.03 -6.18 11.01
C GLU A 162 -3.74 -6.06 11.83
N ILE A 163 -3.24 -4.84 12.01
CA ILE A 163 -2.12 -4.56 12.92
C ILE A 163 -2.45 -5.06 14.33
N GLY A 164 -3.67 -4.80 14.80
CA GLY A 164 -4.18 -5.27 16.10
C GLY A 164 -4.31 -6.78 16.19
N TYR A 165 -4.72 -7.47 15.13
CA TYR A 165 -4.81 -8.93 15.09
C TYR A 165 -3.41 -9.57 15.18
N MET A 166 -2.42 -8.94 14.56
CA MET A 166 -1.02 -9.39 14.57
C MET A 166 -0.21 -8.91 15.77
N GLU A 167 -0.86 -8.42 16.84
CA GLU A 167 -0.17 -8.12 18.09
C GLU A 167 0.65 -9.34 18.57
N PRO A 168 1.91 -9.15 19.01
CA PRO A 168 2.80 -10.27 19.30
C PRO A 168 2.24 -11.27 20.30
N ASP A 169 1.48 -10.81 21.30
CA ASP A 169 0.89 -11.67 22.32
C ASP A 169 -0.25 -12.54 21.77
N LYS A 170 -1.02 -12.04 20.79
CA LYS A 170 -2.06 -12.82 20.10
C LYS A 170 -1.43 -13.88 19.21
N LEU A 171 -0.35 -13.53 18.50
CA LEU A 171 0.38 -14.49 17.68
C LEU A 171 1.07 -15.58 18.51
N ARG A 172 1.57 -15.25 19.71
CA ARG A 172 2.07 -16.26 20.64
C ARG A 172 0.96 -17.14 21.21
N ALA A 173 -0.18 -16.54 21.55
CA ALA A 173 -1.33 -17.26 22.10
C ALA A 173 -1.99 -18.23 21.10
N SER A 174 -1.79 -18.03 19.79
CA SER A 174 -2.32 -18.91 18.74
C SER A 174 -1.66 -20.28 18.68
N GLY A 175 -0.50 -20.46 19.34
CA GLY A 175 0.27 -21.71 19.28
C GLY A 175 1.15 -21.83 18.03
N LEU A 176 1.30 -20.77 17.24
CA LEU A 176 2.35 -20.67 16.23
C LEU A 176 3.72 -20.64 16.91
N THR A 177 4.60 -21.53 16.47
CA THR A 177 5.98 -21.61 16.95
C THR A 177 6.84 -20.51 16.31
N GLU A 178 7.96 -20.19 16.95
CA GLU A 178 8.91 -19.22 16.41
C GLU A 178 9.41 -19.62 15.01
N GLN A 179 9.59 -20.92 14.77
CA GLN A 179 10.01 -21.44 13.46
C GLN A 179 8.95 -21.21 12.38
N GLU A 180 7.66 -21.38 12.71
CA GLU A 180 6.55 -21.09 11.81
C GLU A 180 6.48 -19.60 11.48
N ILE A 181 6.54 -18.72 12.49
CA ILE A 181 6.54 -17.25 12.28
C ILE A 181 7.76 -16.80 11.46
N LYS A 182 8.93 -17.39 11.69
CA LYS A 182 10.13 -17.14 10.89
C LYS A 182 9.95 -17.61 9.44
N ALA A 183 9.28 -18.73 9.22
CA ALA A 183 8.97 -19.21 7.87
C ALA A 183 8.04 -18.24 7.14
N ILE A 184 7.00 -17.73 7.83
CA ILE A 184 6.11 -16.69 7.31
C ILE A 184 6.92 -15.45 6.90
N SER A 185 7.74 -14.91 7.81
CA SER A 185 8.63 -13.78 7.54
C SER A 185 9.50 -13.98 6.30
N THR A 186 10.08 -15.18 6.17
CA THR A 186 10.99 -15.52 5.08
C THR A 186 10.24 -15.59 3.75
N THR A 187 9.05 -16.16 3.74
CA THR A 187 8.19 -16.23 2.55
C THR A 187 7.72 -14.84 2.12
N SER A 188 7.30 -13.97 3.05
CA SER A 188 6.91 -12.59 2.73
C SER A 188 8.08 -11.78 2.18
N LEU A 189 9.27 -11.93 2.76
CA LEU A 189 10.49 -11.28 2.25
C LEU A 189 10.87 -11.77 0.85
N LYS A 190 10.67 -13.06 0.55
CA LYS A 190 10.93 -13.62 -0.79
C LYS A 190 10.01 -12.99 -1.83
N HIS A 191 8.71 -12.84 -1.55
CA HIS A 191 7.77 -12.16 -2.45
C HIS A 191 8.13 -10.68 -2.63
N SER A 192 8.50 -10.00 -1.53
CA SER A 192 8.95 -8.60 -1.57
C SER A 192 10.18 -8.40 -2.47
N LYS A 193 11.09 -9.39 -2.54
CA LYS A 193 12.27 -9.34 -3.41
C LYS A 193 11.96 -9.57 -4.89
N ALA A 194 10.81 -10.16 -5.21
CA ALA A 194 10.37 -10.37 -6.59
C ALA A 194 9.67 -9.14 -7.19
N LEU A 195 9.47 -8.08 -6.39
CA LEU A 195 8.78 -6.88 -6.82
C LEU A 195 9.57 -6.09 -7.89
N PRO A 196 8.90 -5.48 -8.88
CA PRO A 196 9.59 -4.69 -9.88
C PRO A 196 10.29 -3.46 -9.26
N LEU A 197 11.59 -3.33 -9.53
CA LEU A 197 12.44 -2.31 -8.90
C LEU A 197 12.01 -0.88 -9.24
N THR A 198 11.59 -0.63 -10.48
CA THR A 198 11.26 0.70 -11.02
C THR A 198 9.81 1.14 -10.75
N THR A 199 8.99 0.26 -10.17
CA THR A 199 7.61 0.56 -9.76
C THR A 199 7.41 0.30 -8.27
N LEU A 200 7.06 -0.91 -7.82
CA LEU A 200 6.68 -1.16 -6.41
C LEU A 200 7.79 -0.90 -5.41
N VAL A 201 9.05 -1.26 -5.71
CA VAL A 201 10.16 -0.95 -4.78
C VAL A 201 10.42 0.55 -4.75
N THR A 202 10.35 1.21 -5.89
CA THR A 202 10.48 2.67 -5.97
C THR A 202 9.34 3.35 -5.21
N TYR A 203 8.12 2.88 -5.37
CA TYR A 203 6.93 3.31 -4.65
C TYR A 203 7.13 3.14 -3.15
N ALA A 204 7.41 1.93 -2.67
CA ALA A 204 7.60 1.65 -1.25
C ALA A 204 8.69 2.55 -0.65
N VAL A 205 9.82 2.75 -1.35
CA VAL A 205 10.88 3.65 -0.86
C VAL A 205 10.44 5.10 -0.84
N LEU A 206 9.85 5.63 -1.90
CA LEU A 206 9.45 7.05 -2.00
C LEU A 206 8.28 7.41 -1.09
N LEU A 207 7.36 6.48 -0.84
CA LEU A 207 6.17 6.68 -0.02
C LEU A 207 6.34 6.26 1.44
N SER A 208 7.43 5.59 1.82
CA SER A 208 7.67 5.30 3.24
C SER A 208 7.91 6.59 4.03
N PRO A 209 7.21 6.79 5.16
CA PRO A 209 7.54 7.85 6.11
C PRO A 209 9.01 7.79 6.54
N LYS A 210 9.60 8.94 6.87
CA LYS A 210 11.03 9.03 7.24
C LYS A 210 11.31 8.39 8.59
N GLU A 211 10.28 8.35 9.42
CA GLU A 211 10.28 7.88 10.80
C GLU A 211 10.45 6.35 10.89
N ILE A 212 10.10 5.63 9.82
CA ILE A 212 10.15 4.16 9.78
C ILE A 212 11.35 3.66 8.98
N GLN A 213 11.87 2.48 9.36
CA GLN A 213 12.92 1.78 8.60
C GLN A 213 12.37 0.60 7.79
N PHE A 214 11.05 0.56 7.58
CA PHE A 214 10.40 -0.34 6.64
C PHE A 214 10.34 0.27 5.22
N PRO A 215 10.34 -0.55 4.16
CA PRO A 215 10.84 -1.93 4.17
C PRO A 215 12.32 -1.94 4.60
N PRO A 216 12.81 -3.04 5.20
CA PRO A 216 14.20 -3.16 5.68
C PRO A 216 15.18 -3.35 4.51
N PHE A 217 15.07 -2.48 3.50
CA PHE A 217 15.94 -2.45 2.35
C PHE A 217 17.36 -2.07 2.79
N PRO A 218 18.39 -2.62 2.11
CA PRO A 218 19.75 -2.15 2.28
C PRO A 218 19.83 -0.61 2.17
N PRO A 219 20.54 0.09 3.07
CA PRO A 219 20.54 1.56 3.11
C PRO A 219 20.87 2.24 1.78
N PHE A 220 21.69 1.60 0.94
CA PHE A 220 22.03 2.12 -0.38
C PHE A 220 20.81 2.23 -1.32
N LEU A 221 19.75 1.43 -1.14
CA LEU A 221 18.54 1.53 -1.97
C LEU A 221 17.82 2.85 -1.74
N ARG A 222 17.80 3.40 -0.51
CA ARG A 222 17.26 4.74 -0.24
C ARG A 222 18.03 5.84 -0.98
N TYR A 223 19.30 5.61 -1.30
CA TYR A 223 20.09 6.54 -2.12
C TYR A 223 19.87 6.34 -3.63
N ILE A 224 19.85 5.08 -4.09
CA ILE A 224 19.76 4.73 -5.52
C ILE A 224 18.36 4.96 -6.07
N VAL A 225 17.30 4.65 -5.32
CA VAL A 225 15.92 4.75 -5.80
C VAL A 225 15.59 6.13 -6.39
N PRO A 226 15.69 7.24 -5.64
CA PRO A 226 15.31 8.56 -6.18
C PRO A 226 16.23 9.04 -7.31
N ARG A 227 17.44 8.48 -7.45
CA ARG A 227 18.46 8.93 -8.40
C ARG A 227 18.55 8.08 -9.67
N VAL A 228 18.09 6.84 -9.63
CA VAL A 228 18.27 5.88 -10.72
C VAL A 228 16.97 5.14 -11.01
N LEU A 229 16.41 4.41 -10.03
CA LEU A 229 15.25 3.54 -10.25
C LEU A 229 13.95 4.33 -10.47
N ALA A 230 13.88 5.56 -9.98
CA ALA A 230 12.79 6.48 -10.22
C ALA A 230 12.81 7.09 -11.64
N ILE A 231 13.96 7.15 -12.33
CA ILE A 231 14.08 7.84 -13.63
C ILE A 231 13.07 7.35 -14.68
N PRO A 232 12.86 6.04 -14.91
CA PRO A 232 11.95 5.55 -15.95
C PRO A 232 10.49 5.98 -15.77
N ASN A 233 10.08 6.23 -14.53
CA ASN A 233 8.71 6.60 -14.16
C ASN A 233 8.67 7.97 -13.44
N ARG A 234 9.66 8.84 -13.69
CA ARG A 234 9.82 10.11 -12.97
C ARG A 234 8.60 11.04 -13.09
N HIS A 235 7.86 10.91 -14.19
CA HIS A 235 6.62 11.64 -14.43
C HIS A 235 5.51 11.20 -13.45
N TYR A 236 5.53 9.98 -12.94
CA TYR A 236 4.65 9.58 -11.83
C TYR A 236 5.22 10.06 -10.49
N TRP A 237 6.53 9.90 -10.28
CA TRP A 237 7.14 10.18 -8.97
C TRP A 237 7.23 11.66 -8.60
N GLN A 238 6.94 12.58 -9.52
CA GLN A 238 6.84 14.01 -9.20
C GLN A 238 5.71 14.32 -8.20
N PHE A 239 4.74 13.41 -8.04
CA PHE A 239 3.61 13.53 -7.10
C PHE A 239 3.83 12.78 -5.77
N ALA A 240 4.97 12.10 -5.59
CA ALA A 240 5.28 11.47 -4.30
C ALA A 240 5.56 12.54 -3.23
N PRO A 241 5.25 12.29 -1.94
CA PRO A 241 5.64 13.15 -0.84
C PRO A 241 7.14 13.42 -0.86
N LYS A 242 7.52 14.66 -0.53
CA LYS A 242 8.93 15.04 -0.51
C LYS A 242 9.64 14.38 0.68
N GLN A 243 10.69 13.62 0.36
CA GLN A 243 11.62 13.05 1.35
C GLN A 243 12.71 14.03 1.77
#